data_AF-A0A3A4VLY8-F1
#
_entry.id   AF-A0A3A4VLY8-F1
#
_cell.length_a   1.000
_cell.length_b   1.000
_cell.length_c   1.000
_cell.angle_alpha   90.00
_cell.angle_beta   90.00
_cell.angle_gamma   90.00
#
_symmetry.space_group_name_H-M   'P 1'
#
loop_
_entity.id
_entity.type
_entity.pdbx_description
1 polymer ?
#
loop_
_entity_poly.entity_id
_entity_poly.type
_entity_poly.pdbx_seq_one_letter_code
_entity_poly.pdbx_strand_id
1 'polypeptide(L)'
;MSETSKLRIVMKVPLGGNGAEMVFETLFDRETSKPEIDAVMDKLEMVAARQVAKSQLVAIEDALQVNETRRTQDEYQLDQLIDRIEDGQGDRRKPRALTEQQLASRKQLEAGLNKLKAEYDLYVRKREHLAALLGATGDANLNGGASH
;
A
#
# COMPACT_ATOMS: atom_id res chain seq x y z
N MET A 1 17.05 -6.18 -45.95
CA MET A 1 16.45 -5.78 -44.66
C MET A 1 17.54 -5.87 -43.61
N SER A 2 17.91 -4.78 -42.93
CA SER A 2 18.98 -4.81 -41.92
C SER A 2 18.47 -5.40 -40.61
N GLU A 3 19.32 -6.20 -39.97
CA GLU A 3 19.07 -6.93 -38.71
C GLU A 3 18.65 -6.01 -37.54
N THR A 4 18.92 -4.70 -37.66
CA THR A 4 18.50 -3.63 -36.73
C THR A 4 17.00 -3.32 -36.70
N SER A 5 16.20 -3.95 -37.56
CA SER A 5 14.76 -3.64 -37.72
C SER A 5 13.84 -4.56 -36.91
N LYS A 6 14.37 -5.49 -36.10
CA LYS A 6 13.55 -6.45 -35.33
C LYS A 6 13.47 -6.09 -33.85
N LEU A 7 12.27 -6.17 -33.27
CA LEU A 7 12.05 -6.10 -31.82
C LEU A 7 11.96 -7.51 -31.26
N ARG A 8 12.79 -7.84 -30.28
CA ARG A 8 12.72 -9.10 -29.55
C ARG A 8 12.05 -8.90 -28.20
N ILE A 9 10.95 -9.61 -27.97
CA ILE A 9 10.29 -9.66 -26.66
C ILE A 9 10.60 -11.01 -26.03
N VAL A 10 11.12 -10.97 -24.80
CA VAL A 10 11.43 -12.16 -24.00
C VAL A 10 10.56 -12.13 -22.76
N MET A 11 9.67 -13.11 -22.63
CA MET A 11 8.83 -13.30 -21.46
C MET A 11 9.40 -14.43 -20.60
N LYS A 12 9.57 -14.15 -19.32
CA LYS A 12 10.05 -15.12 -18.33
C LYS A 12 8.93 -15.43 -17.36
N VAL A 13 8.53 -16.68 -17.30
CA VAL A 13 7.50 -17.17 -16.38
C VAL A 13 8.18 -18.02 -15.31
N PRO A 14 8.15 -17.61 -14.03
CA PRO A 14 8.69 -18.44 -12.96
C PRO A 14 7.81 -19.69 -12.80
N LEU A 15 8.44 -20.87 -12.81
CA LEU A 15 7.72 -22.16 -12.68
C LEU A 15 7.54 -22.62 -11.22
N GLY A 16 7.97 -21.80 -10.25
CA GLY A 16 7.92 -22.10 -8.83
C GLY A 16 9.02 -23.06 -8.33
N GLY A 17 9.36 -22.95 -7.05
CA GLY A 17 10.08 -23.98 -6.28
C GLY A 17 11.62 -24.03 -6.38
N ASN A 18 12.25 -23.82 -7.55
CA ASN A 18 13.69 -24.09 -7.71
C ASN A 18 14.45 -23.07 -8.59
N GLY A 19 13.93 -21.85 -8.75
CA GLY A 19 14.55 -20.83 -9.62
C GLY A 19 14.46 -21.15 -11.13
N ALA A 20 13.68 -22.17 -11.52
CA ALA A 20 13.42 -22.49 -12.92
C ALA A 20 12.48 -21.46 -13.56
N GLU A 21 12.87 -20.93 -14.71
CA GLU A 21 12.09 -20.00 -15.52
C GLU A 21 11.76 -20.64 -16.87
N MET A 22 10.50 -20.56 -17.30
CA MET A 22 10.12 -20.81 -18.69
C MET A 22 10.32 -19.53 -19.49
N VAL A 23 11.10 -19.60 -20.56
CA VAL A 23 11.41 -18.45 -21.42
C VAL A 23 10.64 -18.57 -22.73
N PHE A 24 9.78 -17.62 -23.02
CA PHE A 24 9.12 -17.46 -24.31
C PHE A 24 9.77 -16.29 -25.06
N GLU A 25 10.25 -16.54 -26.28
CA GLU A 25 10.86 -15.52 -27.13
C GLU A 25 10.00 -15.31 -28.38
N THR A 26 9.73 -14.05 -28.72
CA THR A 26 9.04 -13.68 -29.96
C THR A 26 9.80 -12.54 -30.63
N LEU A 27 10.09 -12.69 -31.92
CA LEU A 27 10.68 -11.65 -32.75
C LEU A 27 9.60 -11.01 -33.61
N PHE A 28 9.49 -9.69 -33.52
CA PHE A 28 8.65 -8.86 -34.36
C PHE A 28 9.51 -8.07 -35.34
N ASP A 29 9.00 -7.88 -36.55
CA ASP A 29 9.58 -6.95 -37.51
C ASP A 29 8.95 -5.56 -37.28
N ARG A 30 9.76 -4.54 -37.00
CA ARG A 30 9.26 -3.22 -36.56
C ARG A 30 8.48 -2.48 -37.65
N GLU A 31 8.73 -2.77 -38.92
CA GLU A 31 8.08 -2.07 -40.03
C GLU A 31 6.72 -2.68 -40.35
N THR A 32 6.63 -4.01 -40.29
CA THR A 32 5.41 -4.76 -40.66
C THR A 32 4.52 -5.14 -39.49
N SER A 33 5.06 -5.19 -38.27
CA SER A 33 4.35 -5.62 -37.06
C SER A 33 4.07 -4.48 -36.07
N LYS A 34 4.10 -3.22 -36.52
CA LYS A 34 3.92 -2.05 -35.65
C LYS A 34 2.61 -2.12 -34.84
N PRO A 35 1.43 -2.45 -35.41
CA PRO A 35 0.20 -2.56 -34.64
C PRO A 35 0.25 -3.63 -33.55
N GLU A 36 0.87 -4.79 -33.82
CA GLU A 36 1.01 -5.89 -32.87
C GLU A 36 1.99 -5.54 -31.75
N ILE A 37 3.09 -4.85 -32.09
CA ILE A 37 4.05 -4.33 -31.10
C ILE A 37 3.35 -3.35 -30.17
N ASP A 38 2.61 -2.38 -30.70
CA ASP A 38 1.90 -1.38 -29.89
C ASP A 38 0.89 -2.07 -28.96
N ALA A 39 0.10 -3.02 -29.47
CA ALA A 39 -0.87 -3.79 -28.66
C ALA A 39 -0.21 -4.65 -27.55
N VAL A 40 0.97 -5.21 -27.81
CA VAL A 40 1.72 -5.96 -26.78
C VAL A 40 2.30 -5.01 -25.73
N MET A 41 2.83 -3.86 -26.14
CA MET A 41 3.36 -2.85 -25.23
C MET A 41 2.27 -2.29 -24.31
N ASP A 42 1.08 -1.98 -24.84
CA ASP A 42 -0.06 -1.50 -24.04
C ASP A 42 -0.48 -2.53 -22.98
N LYS A 43 -0.53 -3.82 -23.35
CA LYS A 43 -0.82 -4.90 -22.40
C LYS A 43 0.26 -5.03 -21.33
N LEU A 44 1.54 -4.92 -21.70
CA LEU A 44 2.65 -4.98 -20.75
C LEU A 44 2.63 -3.80 -19.78
N GLU A 45 2.32 -2.59 -20.25
CA GLU A 45 2.18 -1.40 -19.41
C GLU A 45 1.05 -1.57 -18.40
N MET A 46 -0.11 -2.07 -18.85
CA MET A 46 -1.25 -2.35 -17.97
C MET A 46 -0.92 -3.41 -16.91
N VAL A 47 -0.25 -4.51 -17.29
CA VAL A 47 0.19 -5.57 -16.36
C VAL A 47 1.19 -5.01 -15.35
N ALA A 48 2.15 -4.19 -15.79
CA ALA A 48 3.12 -3.56 -14.92
C ALA A 48 2.45 -2.59 -13.92
N ALA A 49 1.55 -1.72 -14.39
CA ALA A 49 0.79 -0.81 -13.54
C ALA A 49 -0.03 -1.58 -12.49
N ARG A 50 -0.68 -2.69 -12.88
CA ARG A 50 -1.43 -3.55 -11.97
C ARG A 50 -0.54 -4.21 -10.92
N GLN A 51 0.64 -4.69 -11.31
CA GLN A 51 1.60 -5.30 -10.37
C GLN A 51 2.13 -4.28 -9.36
N VAL A 52 2.40 -3.04 -9.82
CA VAL A 52 2.80 -1.93 -8.95
C VAL A 52 1.67 -1.58 -7.97
N ALA A 53 0.44 -1.42 -8.46
CA ALA A 53 -0.71 -1.14 -7.61
C ALA A 53 -0.96 -2.24 -6.57
N LYS A 54 -0.80 -3.52 -6.95
CA LYS A 54 -0.89 -4.65 -6.02
C LYS A 54 0.20 -4.60 -4.94
N SER A 55 1.45 -4.32 -5.32
CA SER A 55 2.55 -4.18 -4.37
C SER A 55 2.32 -3.02 -3.39
N GLN A 56 1.84 -1.88 -3.90
CA GLN A 56 1.48 -0.73 -3.07
C GLN A 56 0.31 -1.02 -2.13
N LEU A 57 -0.66 -1.81 -2.56
CA LEU A 57 -1.80 -2.21 -1.71
C LEU A 57 -1.32 -2.99 -0.49
N VAL A 58 -0.46 -4.00 -0.67
CA VAL A 58 0.13 -4.78 0.43
C VAL A 58 0.89 -3.88 1.40
N ALA A 59 1.74 -2.97 0.89
CA ALA A 59 2.49 -2.05 1.74
C ALA A 59 1.58 -1.12 2.57
N ILE A 60 0.42 -0.73 2.03
CA ILE A 60 -0.57 0.08 2.76
C ILE A 60 -1.31 -0.74 3.80
N GLU A 61 -1.67 -1.99 3.49
CA GLU A 61 -2.29 -2.91 4.45
C GLU A 61 -1.37 -3.17 5.64
N ASP A 62 -0.08 -3.41 5.41
CA ASP A 62 0.94 -3.54 6.45
C ASP A 62 1.02 -2.25 7.29
N ALA A 63 1.05 -1.07 6.64
CA ALA A 63 1.11 0.22 7.34
C ALA A 63 -0.15 0.49 8.18
N LEU A 64 -1.32 0.09 7.71
CA LEU A 64 -2.58 0.18 8.47
C LEU A 64 -2.54 -0.72 9.70
N GLN A 65 -2.06 -1.95 9.58
CA GLN A 65 -1.94 -2.89 10.70
C GLN A 65 -0.97 -2.36 11.78
N VAL A 66 0.17 -1.81 11.37
CA VAL A 66 1.14 -1.18 12.29
C VAL A 66 0.52 0.02 13.00
N ASN A 67 -0.21 0.87 12.27
CA ASN A 67 -0.89 2.02 12.85
C ASN A 67 -1.98 1.61 13.85
N GLU A 68 -2.77 0.60 13.53
CA GLU A 68 -3.84 0.11 14.41
C GLU A 68 -3.29 -0.49 15.70
N THR A 69 -2.18 -1.23 15.60
CA THR A 69 -1.46 -1.75 16.75
C THR A 69 -0.96 -0.62 17.64
N ARG A 70 -0.34 0.41 17.04
CA ARG A 70 0.17 1.57 17.77
C ARG A 70 -0.94 2.40 18.41
N ARG A 71 -2.06 2.61 17.70
CA ARG A 71 -3.25 3.29 18.22
C ARG A 71 -3.76 2.61 19.48
N THR A 72 -3.92 1.28 19.43
CA THR A 72 -4.39 0.49 20.57
C THR A 72 -3.45 0.63 21.77
N GLN A 73 -2.13 0.60 21.53
CA GLN A 73 -1.13 0.78 22.59
C GLN A 73 -1.17 2.19 23.21
N ASP A 74 -1.21 3.23 22.37
CA ASP A 74 -1.22 4.62 22.82
C ASP A 74 -2.54 4.98 23.54
N GLU A 75 -3.68 4.41 23.10
CA GLU A 75 -4.99 4.53 23.79
C GLU A 75 -4.91 3.91 25.19
N TYR A 76 -4.39 2.70 25.30
CA TYR A 76 -4.20 2.05 26.61
C TYR A 76 -3.25 2.84 27.53
N GLN A 77 -2.17 3.41 26.99
CA GLN A 77 -1.26 4.26 27.77
C GLN A 77 -1.92 5.56 28.24
N LEU A 78 -2.80 6.14 27.42
CA LEU A 78 -3.57 7.32 27.78
C LEU A 78 -4.55 7.01 28.91
N ASP A 79 -5.28 5.89 28.83
CA ASP A 79 -6.20 5.44 29.87
C ASP A 79 -5.48 5.24 31.20
N GLN A 80 -4.34 4.53 31.19
CA GLN A 80 -3.51 4.36 32.40
C GLN A 80 -2.97 5.69 32.97
N LEU A 81 -2.76 6.70 32.12
CA LEU A 81 -2.32 8.01 32.59
C LEU A 81 -3.49 8.79 33.21
N ILE A 82 -4.70 8.67 32.65
CA ILE A 82 -5.93 9.27 33.19
C ILE A 82 -6.20 8.69 34.58
N ASP A 83 -6.22 7.37 34.72
CA ASP A 83 -6.45 6.69 36.00
C ASP A 83 -5.47 7.18 37.08
N ARG A 84 -4.17 7.26 36.73
CA ARG A 84 -3.13 7.75 37.66
C ARG A 84 -3.30 9.21 38.05
N ILE A 85 -3.80 10.05 37.15
CA ILE A 85 -4.09 11.46 37.45
C ILE A 85 -5.28 11.53 38.42
N GLU A 86 -6.34 10.76 38.16
CA GLU A 86 -7.54 10.72 39.01
C GLU A 86 -7.21 10.22 40.43
N ASP A 87 -6.46 9.11 40.54
CA ASP A 87 -5.99 8.56 41.82
C ASP A 87 -5.07 9.53 42.58
N GLY A 88 -4.18 10.23 41.85
CA GLY A 88 -3.23 11.19 42.41
C GLY A 88 -3.87 12.48 42.91
N GLN A 89 -5.01 12.89 42.36
CA GLN A 89 -5.77 14.07 42.82
C GLN A 89 -6.43 13.85 44.18
N GLY A 90 -6.61 12.60 44.62
CA GLY A 90 -7.08 12.27 45.97
C GLY A 90 -6.04 12.50 47.08
N ASP A 91 -4.75 12.57 46.75
CA ASP A 91 -3.67 12.72 47.73
C ASP A 91 -3.34 14.20 48.01
N ARG A 92 -3.92 14.74 49.09
CA ARG A 92 -3.71 16.12 49.56
C ARG A 92 -2.24 16.47 49.88
N ARG A 93 -1.32 15.49 49.91
CA ARG A 93 0.06 15.67 50.35
C ARG A 93 1.05 16.01 49.23
N LYS A 94 0.70 15.86 47.94
CA LYS A 94 1.57 16.24 46.78
C LYS A 94 0.79 16.77 45.55
N PRO A 95 0.15 17.96 45.59
CA PRO A 95 -1.01 18.17 44.72
C PRO A 95 -0.84 19.07 43.48
N ARG A 96 0.35 19.61 43.11
CA ARG A 96 0.43 20.63 42.01
C ARG A 96 1.55 20.50 40.98
N ALA A 97 2.78 20.16 41.36
CA ALA A 97 3.88 20.07 40.38
C ALA A 97 3.86 18.74 39.58
N LEU A 98 3.46 17.64 40.23
CA LEU A 98 3.27 16.33 39.57
C LEU A 98 2.12 16.38 38.55
N THR A 99 1.08 17.17 38.82
CA THR A 99 -0.11 17.28 37.95
C THR A 99 0.19 18.02 36.65
N GLU A 100 1.07 19.04 36.64
CA GLU A 100 1.41 19.76 35.39
C GLU A 100 2.19 18.90 34.41
N GLN A 101 3.16 18.12 34.89
CA GLN A 101 3.91 17.18 34.06
C GLN A 101 3.00 16.07 33.52
N GLN A 102 2.12 15.52 34.35
CA GLN A 102 1.15 14.50 33.92
C GLN A 102 0.15 15.05 32.90
N LEU A 103 -0.35 16.27 33.09
CA LEU A 103 -1.22 16.96 32.11
C LEU A 103 -0.50 17.21 30.79
N ALA A 104 0.78 17.58 30.82
CA ALA A 104 1.59 17.74 29.61
C ALA A 104 1.77 16.41 28.87
N SER A 105 2.08 15.32 29.60
CA SER A 105 2.16 13.97 29.02
C SER A 105 0.83 13.50 28.41
N ARG A 106 -0.30 13.81 29.07
CA ARG A 106 -1.64 13.52 28.55
C ARG A 106 -1.88 14.24 27.22
N LYS A 107 -1.62 15.55 27.17
CA LYS A 107 -1.75 16.34 25.93
C LYS A 107 -0.86 15.81 24.81
N GLN A 108 0.35 15.37 25.13
CA GLN A 108 1.26 14.80 24.15
C GLN A 108 0.73 13.48 23.57
N LEU A 109 0.20 12.58 24.41
CA LEU A 109 -0.42 11.33 23.98
C LEU A 109 -1.69 11.58 23.15
N GLU A 110 -2.56 12.50 23.58
CA GLU A 110 -3.76 12.90 22.83
C GLU A 110 -3.40 13.46 21.44
N ALA A 111 -2.37 14.31 21.36
CA ALA A 111 -1.87 14.83 20.08
C ALA A 111 -1.29 13.73 19.19
N GLY A 112 -0.55 12.78 19.77
CA GLY A 112 -0.01 11.61 19.07
C GLY A 112 -1.13 10.73 18.49
N LEU A 113 -2.16 10.44 19.27
CA LEU A 113 -3.33 9.67 18.84
C LEU A 113 -4.11 10.37 17.73
N ASN A 114 -4.30 11.68 17.82
CA ASN A 114 -4.95 12.45 16.75
C ASN A 114 -4.14 12.41 15.45
N LYS A 115 -2.82 12.47 15.54
CA LYS A 115 -1.94 12.31 14.38
C LYS A 115 -2.05 10.90 13.78
N LEU A 116 -2.04 9.85 14.60
CA LEU A 116 -2.21 8.46 14.13
C LEU A 116 -3.56 8.25 13.44
N LYS A 117 -4.64 8.81 13.98
CA LYS A 117 -5.98 8.76 13.36
C LYS A 117 -5.98 9.44 11.99
N ALA A 118 -5.38 10.62 11.87
CA ALA A 118 -5.27 11.31 10.58
C ALA A 118 -4.44 10.54 9.55
N GLU A 119 -3.35 9.89 9.98
CA GLU A 119 -2.53 9.03 9.11
C GLU A 119 -3.30 7.78 8.68
N TYR A 120 -4.04 7.14 9.58
CA TYR A 120 -4.92 6.01 9.29
C TYR A 120 -5.95 6.38 8.21
N ASP A 121 -6.65 7.51 8.37
CA ASP A 121 -7.64 8.00 7.39
C ASP A 121 -7.03 8.26 6.01
N LEU A 122 -5.77 8.69 5.95
CA LEU A 122 -5.05 8.87 4.69
C LEU A 122 -4.74 7.52 4.03
N TYR A 123 -4.28 6.54 4.80
CA TYR A 123 -3.99 5.20 4.29
C TYR A 123 -5.26 4.47 3.82
N VAL A 124 -6.38 4.61 4.53
CA VAL A 124 -7.69 4.07 4.11
C VAL A 124 -8.08 4.63 2.74
N ARG A 125 -8.00 5.95 2.54
CA ARG A 125 -8.31 6.58 1.25
C ARG A 125 -7.39 6.10 0.13
N LYS A 126 -6.10 5.93 0.40
CA LYS A 126 -5.15 5.37 -0.59
C LYS A 126 -5.47 3.93 -0.93
N ARG A 127 -5.84 3.11 0.06
CA ARG A 127 -6.28 1.72 -0.13
C ARG A 127 -7.51 1.65 -1.03
N GLU A 128 -8.52 2.48 -0.76
CA GLU A 128 -9.74 2.55 -1.58
C GLU A 128 -9.44 2.97 -3.02
N HIS A 129 -8.57 3.96 -3.21
CA HIS A 129 -8.14 4.39 -4.55
C HIS A 129 -7.43 3.28 -5.32
N LEU A 130 -6.47 2.59 -4.68
CA LEU A 130 -5.76 1.46 -5.32
C LEU A 130 -6.69 0.27 -5.60
N ALA A 131 -7.61 -0.04 -4.68
CA ALA A 131 -8.61 -1.08 -4.89
C ALA A 131 -9.53 -0.73 -6.07
N ALA A 132 -9.94 0.54 -6.20
CA ALA A 132 -10.72 1.00 -7.34
C ALA A 132 -9.94 0.90 -8.67
N LEU A 133 -8.66 1.29 -8.69
CA LEU A 133 -7.80 1.12 -9.87
C LEU A 133 -7.66 -0.36 -10.26
N LEU A 134 -7.49 -1.26 -9.28
CA LEU A 134 -7.39 -2.70 -9.51
C LEU A 134 -8.72 -3.34 -9.93
N GLY A 135 -9.85 -2.83 -9.44
CA GLY A 135 -11.20 -3.26 -9.83
C GLY A 135 -11.54 -2.82 -11.26
N ALA A 136 -11.29 -1.54 -11.59
CA ALA A 136 -11.50 -1.00 -12.93
C ALA A 136 -10.63 -1.70 -14.00
N THR A 137 -9.39 -2.07 -13.65
CA THR A 137 -8.52 -2.85 -14.54
C THR A 137 -8.89 -4.33 -14.64
N GLY A 138 -9.64 -4.87 -13.67
CA GLY A 138 -10.24 -6.20 -13.73
C GLY A 138 -11.40 -6.29 -14.72
N ASP A 139 -12.30 -5.31 -14.69
CA ASP A 139 -13.50 -5.27 -15.55
C ASP A 139 -13.19 -4.94 -17.02
N ALA A 140 -12.16 -4.13 -17.29
CA ALA A 140 -11.70 -3.85 -18.65
C ALA A 140 -11.18 -5.12 -19.36
N ASN A 141 -10.60 -6.07 -18.63
CA ASN A 141 -9.99 -7.28 -19.19
C ASN A 141 -11.00 -8.41 -19.43
N LEU A 142 -12.10 -8.47 -18.68
CA LEU A 142 -13.15 -9.49 -18.88
C LEU A 142 -14.06 -9.17 -20.08
N ASN A 143 -14.18 -7.90 -20.45
CA ASN A 143 -14.98 -7.47 -21.61
C ASN A 143 -14.16 -7.28 -22.91
N GLY A 144 -12.82 -7.31 -22.84
CA GLY A 144 -11.94 -7.20 -24.01
C GLY A 144 -11.60 -8.53 -24.71
N GLY A 145 -12.05 -9.67 -24.18
CA GLY A 145 -11.74 -11.02 -24.69
C GLY A 145 -12.86 -11.71 -25.46
N ALA A 146 -14.03 -11.08 -25.64
CA ALA A 146 -15.22 -11.71 -26.23
C ALA A 146 -15.37 -11.48 -27.74
N SER A 147 -14.29 -11.17 -28.45
CA SER A 147 -14.32 -11.00 -29.90
C SER A 147 -12.97 -11.36 -30.50
N HIS A 148 -12.63 -12.65 -30.53
CA HIS A 148 -11.86 -13.31 -31.60
C HIS A 148 -11.71 -14.80 -31.32
#